data_AF-A0A498SPA0-F1
#
_entry.id   AF-A0A498SPA0-F1
#
_cell.length_a   1.000
_cell.length_b   1.000
_cell.length_c   1.000
_cell.angle_alpha   90.00
_cell.angle_beta   90.00
_cell.angle_gamma   90.00
#
_symmetry.space_group_name_H-M   'P 1'
#
loop_
_entity.id
_entity.type
_entity.pdbx_description
1 polymer ?
#
loop_
_entity_poly.entity_id
_entity_poly.type
_entity_poly.pdbx_seq_one_letter_code
_entity_poly.pdbx_strand_id
1 'polypeptide(L)'
;MALFSKIKDDFQDWHENKSAGQRTALGLTRNLDDGSANVISLNVETGSKSIVQLKDVGAKKVRLKYNGVLPQKAIVGLWNALTSCSRNPKILQNEADKLNEKLSQRQFPASPEEVREARHEIMNMLKAEGGFLDRNSVSQKVLEAFDFELKKKASKLLRYTRYNWKPLDFKTREHAAAYTLAKFAPNYAEVYFVLQEFKNNGYIPQTVLDYGSGSGAAFWAAFEHWGERVKSYLL
;
A
#
# COMPACT_ATOMS: atom_id res chain seq x y z
N MET A 1 -18.32 6.22 -25.92
CA MET A 1 -16.91 5.88 -25.63
C MET A 1 -15.97 7.08 -25.77
N ALA A 2 -16.18 8.00 -26.73
CA ALA A 2 -15.32 9.19 -26.91
C ALA A 2 -15.27 10.15 -25.70
N LEU A 3 -16.37 10.27 -24.92
CA LEU A 3 -16.47 11.17 -23.76
C LEU A 3 -15.54 10.78 -22.58
N PHE A 4 -15.38 9.47 -22.35
CA PHE A 4 -14.48 8.96 -21.30
C PHE A 4 -13.00 9.05 -21.69
N SER A 5 -12.70 9.08 -22.99
CA SER A 5 -11.33 9.30 -23.50
C SER A 5 -10.88 10.72 -23.22
N LYS A 6 -11.71 11.70 -23.62
CA LYS A 6 -11.38 13.13 -23.50
C LYS A 6 -11.19 13.58 -22.04
N ILE A 7 -12.04 13.10 -21.13
CA ILE A 7 -11.91 13.36 -19.69
C ILE A 7 -10.64 12.71 -19.10
N LYS A 8 -10.16 11.61 -19.67
CA LYS A 8 -8.94 10.94 -19.21
C LYS A 8 -7.69 11.72 -19.67
N ASP A 9 -7.72 12.23 -20.89
CA ASP A 9 -6.63 13.00 -21.48
C ASP A 9 -6.43 14.36 -20.77
N ASP A 10 -7.53 15.10 -20.52
CA ASP A 10 -7.49 16.39 -19.81
C ASP A 10 -7.03 16.25 -18.33
N PHE A 11 -7.18 15.07 -17.74
CA PHE A 11 -6.79 14.78 -16.35
C PHE A 11 -5.35 14.28 -16.22
N GLN A 12 -4.80 13.69 -17.29
CA GLN A 12 -3.41 13.26 -17.39
C GLN A 12 -2.47 14.48 -17.46
N ASP A 13 -2.85 15.49 -18.25
CA ASP A 13 -2.15 16.77 -18.44
C ASP A 13 -2.07 17.60 -17.14
N TRP A 14 -3.04 17.44 -16.24
CA TRP A 14 -3.08 18.12 -14.95
C TRP A 14 -2.10 17.53 -13.92
N HIS A 15 -1.80 16.23 -14.00
CA HIS A 15 -0.89 15.56 -13.07
C HIS A 15 0.60 15.87 -13.36
N GLU A 16 0.94 16.24 -14.60
CA GLU A 16 2.33 16.51 -14.99
C GLU A 16 2.85 17.88 -14.50
N ASN A 17 1.96 18.80 -14.09
CA ASN A 17 2.32 20.21 -13.82
C ASN A 17 2.39 20.64 -12.35
N LYS A 18 2.50 19.73 -11.37
CA LYS A 18 2.82 20.09 -9.98
C LYS A 18 4.25 19.71 -9.59
N SER A 19 5.22 20.51 -10.02
CA SER A 19 6.51 20.62 -9.33
C SER A 19 6.39 21.63 -8.18
N ALA A 20 6.21 21.15 -6.95
CA ALA A 20 6.27 22.01 -5.77
C ALA A 20 6.97 21.28 -4.61
N GLY A 21 8.22 21.68 -4.35
CA GLY A 21 9.00 21.37 -3.15
C GLY A 21 9.67 20.00 -3.13
N GLN A 22 10.99 19.95 -3.31
CA GLN A 22 11.78 18.74 -3.06
C GLN A 22 11.78 18.38 -1.57
N ARG A 23 10.73 17.66 -1.14
CA ARG A 23 10.80 16.76 0.02
C ARG A 23 11.39 15.45 -0.47
N THR A 24 12.38 14.91 0.24
CA THR A 24 12.77 13.51 -0.01
C THR A 24 11.58 12.61 0.37
N ALA A 25 11.45 11.47 -0.30
CA ALA A 25 10.34 10.52 -0.13
C ALA A 25 10.13 10.01 1.32
N LEU A 26 11.01 10.34 2.26
CA LEU A 26 10.99 9.91 3.66
C LEU A 26 10.72 11.04 4.67
N GLY A 27 10.53 12.30 4.25
CA GLY A 27 10.17 13.40 5.16
C GLY A 27 11.23 13.79 6.21
N LEU A 28 12.48 13.35 6.06
CA LEU A 28 13.57 13.65 7.00
C LEU A 28 14.16 15.04 6.73
N THR A 29 14.22 15.88 7.77
CA THR A 29 15.02 17.12 7.78
C THR A 29 16.50 16.79 7.82
N ARG A 30 17.20 17.00 6.71
CA ARG A 30 18.67 16.97 6.68
C ARG A 30 19.20 18.24 7.36
N ASN A 31 20.03 18.09 8.38
CA ASN A 31 21.03 19.11 8.67
C ASN A 31 22.16 18.88 7.66
N LEU A 32 22.44 19.86 6.80
CA LEU A 32 23.27 19.70 5.61
C LEU A 32 24.78 19.56 5.88
N ASP A 33 25.23 19.66 7.14
CA ASP A 33 26.63 20.00 7.41
C ASP A 33 27.46 18.95 8.18
N ASP A 34 26.89 17.86 8.71
CA ASP A 34 27.65 16.95 9.62
C ASP A 34 27.54 15.45 9.32
N GLY A 35 26.86 15.05 8.24
CA GLY A 35 26.62 13.63 7.93
C GLY A 35 25.80 12.91 9.01
N SER A 36 25.07 13.66 9.84
CA SER A 36 24.16 13.14 10.86
C SER A 36 22.70 13.52 10.54
N ALA A 37 21.77 12.65 10.94
CA ALA A 37 20.34 12.85 10.76
C ALA A 37 19.64 12.60 12.10
N ASN A 38 18.93 13.62 12.60
CA ASN A 38 18.14 13.48 13.81
C ASN A 38 16.75 12.94 13.45
N VAL A 39 16.44 11.75 13.94
CA VAL A 39 15.11 11.15 13.89
C VAL A 39 14.41 11.49 15.20
N ILE A 40 13.33 12.26 15.11
CA ILE A 40 12.52 12.64 16.26
C ILE A 40 11.23 11.81 16.20
N SER A 41 11.00 10.99 17.22
CA SER A 41 9.73 10.29 17.42
C SER A 41 9.00 10.86 18.64
N LEU A 42 7.69 10.99 18.54
CA LEU A 42 6.81 11.38 19.65
C LEU A 42 5.93 10.19 20.01
N ASN A 43 5.96 9.77 21.27
CA ASN A 43 4.99 8.82 21.79
C ASN A 43 3.64 9.54 21.93
N VAL A 44 2.60 9.04 21.26
CA VAL A 44 1.28 9.66 21.21
C VAL A 44 0.49 9.53 22.51
N GLU A 45 0.76 8.52 23.34
CA GLU A 45 0.07 8.28 24.61
C GLU A 45 0.72 9.07 25.75
N THR A 46 2.06 9.09 25.80
CA THR A 46 2.80 9.72 26.90
C THR A 46 3.30 11.13 26.58
N GLY A 47 3.24 11.55 25.31
CA GLY A 47 3.82 12.81 24.83
C GLY A 47 5.35 12.85 24.87
N SER A 48 6.01 11.74 25.20
CA SER A 48 7.46 11.68 25.32
C SER A 48 8.14 11.82 23.96
N LYS A 49 9.11 12.72 23.86
CA LYS A 49 9.96 12.87 22.66
C LYS A 49 11.20 12.01 22.80
N SER A 50 11.48 11.20 21.80
CA SER A 50 12.76 10.50 21.66
C SER A 50 13.48 11.05 20.44
N ILE A 51 14.76 11.41 20.62
CA ILE A 51 15.61 11.91 19.55
C ILE A 51 16.72 10.88 19.36
N VAL A 52 16.77 10.28 18.17
CA VAL A 52 17.82 9.36 17.77
C VAL A 52 18.68 10.06 16.73
N GLN A 53 19.94 10.32 17.06
CA GLN A 53 20.90 10.83 16.10
C GLN A 53 21.50 9.66 15.31
N LEU A 54 21.22 9.61 14.02
CA LEU A 54 21.85 8.69 13.08
C LEU A 54 23.10 9.35 12.53
N LYS A 55 24.20 8.62 12.44
CA LYS A 55 25.44 9.07 11.80
C LYS A 55 25.76 8.16 10.63
N ASP A 56 26.07 8.74 9.47
CA ASP A 56 26.60 7.94 8.37
C ASP A 56 28.01 7.46 8.73
N VAL A 57 28.16 6.14 8.88
CA VAL A 57 29.43 5.47 9.18
C VAL A 57 30.14 4.99 7.91
N GLY A 58 29.67 5.40 6.72
CA GLY A 58 30.23 5.00 5.44
C GLY A 58 29.83 3.56 5.11
N ALA A 59 28.55 3.35 4.80
CA ALA A 59 28.07 2.03 4.40
C ALA A 59 28.84 1.53 3.17
N LYS A 60 29.53 0.38 3.31
CA LYS A 60 30.10 -0.31 2.15
C LYS A 60 28.95 -0.73 1.24
N LYS A 61 29.01 -0.36 -0.04
CA LYS A 61 28.05 -0.87 -1.04
C LYS A 61 28.19 -2.39 -1.13
N VAL A 62 27.39 -3.12 -0.38
CA VAL A 62 27.31 -4.57 -0.49
C VAL A 62 26.43 -4.89 -1.68
N ARG A 63 27.02 -5.49 -2.73
CA ARG A 63 26.21 -6.05 -3.81
C ARG A 63 25.58 -7.34 -3.31
N LEU A 64 24.37 -7.23 -2.79
CA LEU A 64 23.61 -8.38 -2.34
C LEU A 64 23.27 -9.26 -3.55
N LYS A 65 23.59 -10.55 -3.48
CA LYS A 65 23.21 -11.55 -4.48
C LYS A 65 22.07 -12.38 -3.90
N TYR A 66 20.90 -12.29 -4.51
CA TYR A 66 19.81 -13.23 -4.28
C TYR A 66 19.56 -14.01 -5.56
N ASN A 67 19.54 -15.33 -5.45
CA ASN A 67 19.40 -16.21 -6.61
C ASN A 67 17.92 -16.38 -7.02
N GLY A 68 16.99 -15.66 -6.40
CA GLY A 68 15.57 -15.73 -6.73
C GLY A 68 14.82 -16.92 -6.12
N VAL A 69 15.50 -17.77 -5.35
CA VAL A 69 14.95 -19.05 -4.89
C VAL A 69 14.45 -18.96 -3.44
N LEU A 70 13.17 -19.28 -3.25
CA LEU A 70 12.56 -19.41 -1.93
C LEU A 70 13.07 -20.66 -1.20
N PRO A 71 13.12 -20.67 0.15
CA PRO A 71 13.49 -21.84 0.91
C PRO A 71 12.58 -23.04 0.59
N GLN A 72 13.16 -24.23 0.43
CA GLN A 72 12.38 -25.42 0.06
C GLN A 72 11.26 -25.73 1.06
N LYS A 73 11.54 -25.54 2.36
CA LYS A 73 10.52 -25.72 3.43
C LYS A 73 9.37 -24.73 3.28
N ALA A 74 9.65 -23.49 2.87
CA ALA A 74 8.64 -22.48 2.62
C ALA A 74 7.77 -22.84 1.41
N ILE A 75 8.38 -23.34 0.33
CA ILE A 75 7.66 -23.80 -0.87
C ILE A 75 6.71 -24.95 -0.53
N VAL A 76 7.18 -25.95 0.22
CA VAL A 76 6.35 -27.08 0.65
C VAL A 76 5.22 -26.62 1.58
N GLY A 77 5.52 -25.73 2.53
CA GLY A 77 4.51 -25.14 3.41
C GLY A 77 3.42 -24.39 2.64
N LEU A 78 3.82 -23.57 1.66
CA LEU A 78 2.89 -22.87 0.78
C LEU A 78 2.05 -23.84 -0.05
N TRP A 79 2.67 -24.87 -0.63
CA TRP A 79 1.95 -25.89 -1.40
C TRP A 79 0.88 -26.58 -0.56
N ASN A 80 1.22 -27.00 0.66
CA ASN A 80 0.27 -27.63 1.60
C ASN A 80 -0.87 -26.68 1.99
N ALA A 81 -0.58 -25.39 2.17
CA ALA A 81 -1.62 -24.40 2.44
C ALA A 81 -2.57 -24.25 1.23
N LEU A 82 -2.05 -24.26 0.01
CA LEU A 82 -2.84 -24.15 -1.22
C LEU A 82 -3.70 -25.38 -1.48
N THR A 83 -3.18 -26.58 -1.26
CA THR A 83 -3.94 -27.83 -1.44
C THR A 83 -5.01 -28.02 -0.36
N SER A 84 -4.87 -27.36 0.79
CA SER A 84 -5.90 -27.34 1.85
C SER A 84 -7.09 -26.41 1.56
N CYS A 85 -7.01 -25.58 0.51
CA CYS A 85 -8.10 -24.72 0.09
C CYS A 85 -9.15 -25.51 -0.69
N SER A 86 -10.41 -25.10 -0.60
CA SER A 86 -11.49 -25.76 -1.35
C SER A 86 -11.42 -25.46 -2.86
N ARG A 87 -10.82 -24.33 -3.23
CA ARG A 87 -10.62 -23.91 -4.62
C ARG A 87 -9.38 -24.54 -5.24
N ASN A 88 -9.48 -24.81 -6.53
CA ASN A 88 -8.35 -25.31 -7.33
C ASN A 88 -7.16 -24.32 -7.30
N PRO A 89 -5.91 -24.79 -7.12
CA PRO A 89 -4.71 -23.95 -7.09
C PRO A 89 -4.54 -23.01 -8.30
N LYS A 90 -4.96 -23.43 -9.51
CA LYS A 90 -4.90 -22.58 -10.71
C LYS A 90 -5.84 -21.38 -10.63
N ILE A 91 -6.99 -21.55 -9.97
CA ILE A 91 -7.92 -20.45 -9.72
C ILE A 91 -7.31 -19.49 -8.70
N LEU A 92 -6.72 -20.02 -7.63
CA LEU A 92 -6.02 -19.21 -6.62
C LEU A 92 -4.85 -18.43 -7.22
N GLN A 93 -4.10 -19.02 -8.15
CA GLN A 93 -3.03 -18.31 -8.88
C GLN A 93 -3.60 -17.15 -9.70
N ASN A 94 -4.67 -17.37 -10.47
CA ASN A 94 -5.31 -16.29 -11.23
C ASN A 94 -5.87 -15.17 -10.31
N GLU A 95 -6.40 -15.53 -9.15
CA GLU A 95 -6.83 -14.55 -8.14
C GLU A 95 -5.64 -13.78 -7.55
N ALA A 96 -4.52 -14.46 -7.33
CA ALA A 96 -3.27 -13.85 -6.87
C ALA A 96 -2.70 -12.87 -7.90
N ASP A 97 -2.70 -13.23 -9.19
CA ASP A 97 -2.19 -12.38 -10.27
C ASP A 97 -3.01 -11.08 -10.38
N LYS A 98 -4.35 -11.21 -10.40
CA LYS A 98 -5.28 -10.06 -10.39
C LYS A 98 -5.12 -9.19 -9.15
N LEU A 99 -4.91 -9.83 -7.99
CA LEU A 99 -4.66 -9.12 -6.76
C LEU A 99 -3.34 -8.36 -6.82
N ASN A 100 -2.27 -8.96 -7.35
CA ASN A 100 -0.97 -8.33 -7.47
C ASN A 100 -1.02 -7.10 -8.39
N GLU A 101 -1.71 -7.19 -9.52
CA GLU A 101 -1.96 -6.06 -10.43
C GLU A 101 -2.75 -4.94 -9.72
N LYS A 102 -3.80 -5.30 -8.97
CA LYS A 102 -4.54 -4.33 -8.18
C LYS A 102 -3.68 -3.69 -7.08
N LEU A 103 -2.76 -4.46 -6.49
CA LEU A 103 -1.90 -3.99 -5.41
C LEU A 103 -0.79 -3.07 -5.91
N SER A 104 -0.25 -3.29 -7.11
CA SER A 104 0.76 -2.41 -7.70
C SER A 104 0.22 -1.01 -8.01
N GLN A 105 -1.10 -0.90 -8.20
CA GLN A 105 -1.81 0.37 -8.41
C GLN A 105 -2.26 1.04 -7.10
N ARG A 106 -1.95 0.46 -5.92
CA ARG A 106 -2.36 1.06 -4.64
C ARG A 106 -1.71 2.41 -4.44
N GLN A 107 -2.54 3.41 -4.14
CA GLN A 107 -2.10 4.69 -3.61
C GLN A 107 -2.51 4.80 -2.15
N PHE A 108 -1.79 5.63 -1.39
CA PHE A 108 -2.23 6.00 -0.04
C PHE A 108 -3.62 6.63 -0.09
N PRO A 109 -4.47 6.43 0.94
CA PRO A 109 -5.76 7.10 0.98
C PRO A 109 -5.54 8.62 0.95
N ALA A 110 -6.22 9.30 0.04
CA ALA A 110 -6.23 10.75 -0.03
C ALA A 110 -6.78 11.34 1.27
N SER A 111 -6.34 12.55 1.61
CA SER A 111 -6.83 13.23 2.80
C SER A 111 -8.33 13.53 2.69
N PRO A 112 -9.07 13.64 3.82
CA PRO A 112 -10.47 14.00 3.79
C PRO A 112 -10.75 15.34 3.06
N GLU A 113 -9.79 16.26 3.07
CA GLU A 113 -9.85 17.55 2.37
C GLU A 113 -9.78 17.36 0.85
N GLU A 114 -8.77 16.64 0.38
CA GLU A 114 -8.57 16.33 -1.05
C GLU A 114 -9.80 15.60 -1.64
N VAL A 115 -10.40 14.68 -0.86
CA VAL A 115 -11.61 13.96 -1.28
C VAL A 115 -12.82 14.90 -1.37
N ARG A 116 -12.95 15.88 -0.46
CA ARG A 116 -14.04 16.86 -0.49
C ARG A 116 -13.90 17.82 -1.67
N GLU A 117 -12.69 18.31 -1.92
CA GLU A 117 -12.38 19.20 -3.05
C GLU A 117 -12.68 18.51 -4.37
N ALA A 118 -12.15 17.30 -4.59
CA ALA A 118 -12.40 16.52 -5.80
C ALA A 118 -13.91 16.24 -5.99
N ARG A 119 -14.64 15.96 -4.90
CA ARG A 119 -16.10 15.78 -4.98
C ARG A 119 -16.81 17.07 -5.35
N HIS A 120 -16.38 18.22 -4.83
CA HIS A 120 -16.96 19.52 -5.14
C HIS A 120 -16.76 19.88 -6.62
N GLU A 121 -15.55 19.68 -7.14
CA GLU A 121 -15.22 19.86 -8.56
C GLU A 121 -16.12 19.01 -9.46
N ILE A 122 -16.23 17.71 -9.18
CA ILE A 122 -17.09 16.80 -9.95
C ILE A 122 -18.57 17.24 -9.88
N MET A 123 -19.05 17.67 -8.70
CA MET A 123 -20.42 18.15 -8.55
C MET A 123 -20.67 19.44 -9.35
N ASN A 124 -19.69 20.34 -9.43
CA ASN A 124 -19.80 21.56 -10.22
C ASN A 124 -19.82 21.27 -11.73
N MET A 125 -18.97 20.35 -12.19
CA MET A 125 -18.99 19.89 -13.59
C MET A 125 -20.35 19.26 -13.95
N LEU A 126 -20.86 18.35 -13.12
CA LEU A 126 -22.15 17.69 -13.37
C LEU A 126 -23.34 18.67 -13.39
N LYS A 127 -23.29 19.73 -12.56
CA LYS A 127 -24.31 20.79 -12.56
C LYS A 127 -24.22 21.67 -13.80
N ALA A 128 -23.01 21.97 -14.27
CA ALA A 128 -22.79 22.74 -15.49
C ALA A 128 -23.29 21.98 -16.74
N GLU A 129 -23.10 20.66 -16.79
CA GLU A 129 -23.56 19.81 -17.91
C GLU A 129 -25.06 19.47 -17.87
N GLY A 130 -25.64 19.28 -16.67
CA GLY A 130 -27.01 18.81 -16.50
C GLY A 130 -28.10 19.87 -16.68
N GLY A 131 -27.73 21.13 -16.89
CA GLY A 131 -28.64 22.27 -16.85
C GLY A 131 -29.16 22.56 -15.43
N PHE A 132 -29.60 23.79 -15.20
CA PHE A 132 -30.25 24.17 -13.95
C PHE A 132 -31.73 23.79 -14.02
N LEU A 133 -32.18 22.85 -13.18
CA LEU A 133 -33.60 22.73 -12.87
C LEU A 133 -34.04 24.02 -12.18
N ASP A 134 -35.03 24.71 -12.74
CA ASP A 134 -35.63 25.86 -12.08
C ASP A 134 -36.37 25.38 -10.82
N ARG A 135 -35.74 25.64 -9.67
CA ARG A 135 -36.21 25.22 -8.34
C ARG A 135 -37.60 25.75 -8.00
N ASN A 136 -38.06 26.79 -8.69
CA ASN A 136 -39.38 27.38 -8.47
C ASN A 136 -40.49 26.70 -9.27
N SER A 137 -40.15 25.89 -10.29
CA SER A 137 -41.10 25.24 -11.20
C SER A 137 -41.35 23.75 -10.89
N VAL A 138 -40.56 23.17 -9.98
CA VAL A 138 -40.49 21.71 -9.78
C VAL A 138 -40.83 21.34 -8.34
N SER A 139 -41.65 20.29 -8.17
CA SER A 139 -42.01 19.79 -6.84
C SER A 139 -40.79 19.34 -6.02
N GLN A 140 -40.87 19.49 -4.69
CA GLN A 140 -39.81 19.12 -3.75
C GLN A 140 -39.29 17.69 -3.95
N LYS A 141 -40.17 16.72 -4.21
CA LYS A 141 -39.80 15.31 -4.43
C LYS A 141 -38.91 15.11 -5.67
N VAL A 142 -39.14 15.89 -6.72
CA VAL A 142 -38.36 15.80 -7.96
C VAL A 142 -36.98 16.44 -7.79
N LEU A 143 -36.88 17.53 -7.01
CA LEU A 143 -35.60 18.13 -6.63
C LEU A 143 -34.74 17.17 -5.80
N GLU A 144 -35.35 16.48 -4.82
CA GLU A 144 -34.65 15.48 -4.01
C GLU A 144 -34.16 14.28 -4.84
N ALA A 145 -34.98 13.79 -5.78
CA ALA A 145 -34.60 12.72 -6.69
C ALA A 145 -33.43 13.13 -7.61
N PHE A 146 -33.45 14.37 -8.11
CA PHE A 146 -32.37 14.91 -8.93
C PHE A 146 -31.06 15.06 -8.13
N ASP A 147 -31.11 15.63 -6.93
CA ASP A 147 -29.94 15.75 -6.04
C ASP A 147 -29.37 14.38 -5.65
N PHE A 148 -30.24 13.39 -5.45
CA PHE A 148 -29.81 12.01 -5.19
C PHE A 148 -29.07 11.42 -6.39
N GLU A 149 -29.60 11.55 -7.60
CA GLU A 149 -28.95 11.07 -8.83
C GLU A 149 -27.64 11.82 -9.12
N LEU A 150 -27.56 13.12 -8.86
CA LEU A 150 -26.32 13.88 -8.94
C LEU A 150 -25.27 13.36 -7.95
N LYS A 151 -25.64 13.18 -6.67
CA LYS A 151 -24.73 12.62 -5.65
C LYS A 151 -24.24 11.22 -6.02
N LYS A 152 -25.11 10.39 -6.61
CA LYS A 152 -24.79 9.04 -7.09
C LYS A 152 -23.82 9.07 -8.27
N LYS A 153 -24.06 9.94 -9.26
CA LYS A 153 -23.15 10.17 -10.40
C LYS A 153 -21.78 10.69 -9.93
N ALA A 154 -21.76 11.68 -9.06
CA ALA A 154 -20.52 12.22 -8.49
C ALA A 154 -19.74 11.15 -7.71
N SER A 155 -20.42 10.36 -6.89
CA SER A 155 -19.79 9.24 -6.16
C SER A 155 -19.25 8.15 -7.07
N LYS A 156 -19.87 7.93 -8.24
CA LYS A 156 -19.38 7.00 -9.25
C LYS A 156 -18.12 7.55 -9.91
N LEU A 157 -18.14 8.80 -10.38
CA LEU A 157 -16.99 9.46 -10.99
C LEU A 157 -15.79 9.53 -10.05
N LEU A 158 -16.01 9.90 -8.79
CA LEU A 158 -14.95 9.99 -7.78
C LEU A 158 -14.20 8.66 -7.60
N ARG A 159 -14.87 7.51 -7.74
CA ARG A 159 -14.23 6.18 -7.66
C ARG A 159 -13.37 5.84 -8.87
N TYR A 160 -13.61 6.49 -10.01
CA TYR A 160 -12.84 6.28 -11.25
C TYR A 160 -11.72 7.30 -11.39
N THR A 161 -11.93 8.54 -10.96
CA THR A 161 -10.94 9.63 -11.06
C THR A 161 -9.93 9.63 -9.91
N ARG A 162 -10.31 9.12 -8.74
CA ARG A 162 -9.42 8.96 -7.59
C ARG A 162 -9.32 7.49 -7.22
N TYR A 163 -8.13 7.06 -6.80
CA TYR A 163 -7.92 5.69 -6.35
C TYR A 163 -8.85 5.36 -5.18
N ASN A 164 -9.74 4.39 -5.39
CA ASN A 164 -10.69 3.94 -4.40
C ASN A 164 -10.00 3.04 -3.38
N TRP A 165 -9.28 3.66 -2.44
CA TRP A 165 -8.64 2.93 -1.35
C TRP A 165 -9.69 2.12 -0.60
N LYS A 166 -9.45 0.82 -0.51
CA LYS A 166 -10.26 -0.12 0.26
C LYS A 166 -9.35 -1.01 1.09
N PRO A 167 -9.73 -1.32 2.34
CA PRO A 167 -9.00 -2.30 3.12
C PRO A 167 -8.96 -3.63 2.36
N LEU A 168 -7.85 -4.35 2.48
CA LEU A 168 -7.84 -5.76 2.08
C LEU A 168 -8.63 -6.51 3.13
N ASP A 169 -9.50 -7.38 2.67
CA ASP A 169 -10.42 -8.11 3.52
C ASP A 169 -10.25 -9.61 3.25
N PHE A 170 -9.61 -10.29 4.18
CA PHE A 170 -9.25 -11.70 4.07
C PHE A 170 -10.28 -12.56 4.81
N LYS A 171 -11.54 -12.53 4.36
CA LYS A 171 -12.64 -13.26 5.02
C LYS A 171 -12.54 -14.78 4.94
N THR A 172 -11.79 -15.30 3.98
CA THR A 172 -11.73 -16.74 3.70
C THR A 172 -10.28 -17.18 3.57
N ARG A 173 -10.06 -18.48 3.76
CA ARG A 173 -8.75 -19.10 3.58
C ARG A 173 -8.22 -18.88 2.16
N GLU A 174 -9.10 -18.94 1.17
CA GLU A 174 -8.78 -18.72 -0.24
C GLU A 174 -8.30 -17.29 -0.51
N HIS A 175 -8.91 -16.27 0.12
CA HIS A 175 -8.44 -14.90 0.00
C HIS A 175 -7.04 -14.73 0.61
N ALA A 176 -6.79 -15.34 1.77
CA ALA A 176 -5.47 -15.33 2.40
C ALA A 176 -4.44 -16.09 1.55
N ALA A 177 -4.82 -17.23 0.96
CA ALA A 177 -3.97 -18.03 0.08
C ALA A 177 -3.58 -17.27 -1.20
N ALA A 178 -4.54 -16.60 -1.85
CA ALA A 178 -4.28 -15.76 -3.01
C ALA A 178 -3.36 -14.57 -2.66
N TYR A 179 -3.54 -13.95 -1.49
CA TYR A 179 -2.64 -12.91 -1.01
C TYR A 179 -1.23 -13.42 -0.76
N THR A 180 -1.09 -14.56 -0.09
CA THR A 180 0.19 -15.20 0.14
C THR A 180 0.88 -15.53 -1.18
N LEU A 181 0.18 -16.13 -2.16
CA LEU A 181 0.74 -16.35 -3.50
C LEU A 181 1.24 -15.07 -4.16
N ALA A 182 0.46 -13.99 -4.09
CA ALA A 182 0.82 -12.71 -4.70
C ALA A 182 2.03 -12.03 -4.03
N LYS A 183 2.18 -12.16 -2.71
CA LYS A 183 3.10 -11.34 -1.91
C LYS A 183 4.25 -12.09 -1.24
N PHE A 184 4.20 -13.42 -1.16
CA PHE A 184 5.20 -14.20 -0.42
C PHE A 184 6.61 -14.00 -0.99
N ALA A 185 6.80 -14.24 -2.29
CA ALA A 185 8.11 -14.12 -2.93
C ALA A 185 8.72 -12.71 -2.86
N PRO A 186 8.02 -11.62 -3.24
CA PRO A 186 8.59 -10.29 -3.15
C PRO A 186 8.87 -9.87 -1.70
N ASN A 187 7.94 -10.11 -0.76
CA ASN A 187 8.14 -9.76 0.63
C ASN A 187 9.32 -10.55 1.24
N TYR A 188 9.46 -11.83 0.90
CA TYR A 188 10.59 -12.65 1.35
C TYR A 188 11.91 -12.06 0.86
N ALA A 189 12.00 -11.74 -0.43
CA ALA A 189 13.24 -11.22 -1.02
C ALA A 189 13.65 -9.89 -0.38
N GLU A 190 12.71 -8.95 -0.23
CA GLU A 190 12.96 -7.65 0.41
C GLU A 190 13.48 -7.81 1.84
N VAL A 191 12.77 -8.59 2.67
CA VAL A 191 13.17 -8.80 4.06
C VAL A 191 14.48 -9.57 4.14
N TYR A 192 14.68 -10.59 3.31
CA TYR A 192 15.92 -11.36 3.25
C TYR A 192 17.12 -10.46 2.99
N PHE A 193 17.02 -9.50 2.07
CA PHE A 193 18.09 -8.58 1.76
C PHE A 193 18.42 -7.65 2.92
N VAL A 194 17.40 -7.07 3.56
CA VAL A 194 17.60 -6.22 4.73
C VAL A 194 18.26 -7.01 5.86
N LEU A 195 17.76 -8.21 6.17
CA LEU A 195 18.31 -9.09 7.20
C LEU A 195 19.73 -9.58 6.90
N GLN A 196 20.10 -9.72 5.62
CA GLN A 196 21.45 -10.07 5.20
C GLN A 196 22.47 -9.00 5.64
N GLU A 197 22.10 -7.72 5.65
CA GLU A 197 22.99 -6.65 6.14
C GLU A 197 23.30 -6.80 7.62
N PHE A 198 22.26 -7.09 8.43
CA PHE A 198 22.44 -7.38 9.85
C PHE A 198 23.34 -8.60 10.08
N LYS A 199 23.08 -9.69 9.35
CA LYS A 199 23.90 -10.90 9.42
C LYS A 199 25.36 -10.63 9.05
N ASN A 200 25.61 -9.82 8.02
CA ASN A 200 26.97 -9.47 7.60
C ASN A 200 27.72 -8.63 8.66
N ASN A 201 26.99 -7.90 9.50
CA ASN A 201 27.54 -7.14 10.62
C ASN A 201 27.65 -7.98 11.92
N GLY A 202 27.48 -9.30 11.84
CA GLY A 202 27.58 -10.21 12.98
C GLY A 202 26.38 -10.17 13.93
N TYR A 203 25.30 -9.45 13.58
CA TYR A 203 24.10 -9.40 14.38
C TYR A 203 23.33 -10.73 14.33
N ILE A 204 22.85 -11.17 15.50
CA ILE A 204 21.99 -12.34 15.67
C ILE A 204 20.84 -11.92 16.59
N PRO A 205 19.60 -11.84 16.12
CA PRO A 205 18.46 -11.55 16.97
C PRO A 205 18.20 -12.73 17.93
N GLN A 206 17.87 -12.46 19.18
CA GLN A 206 17.43 -13.51 20.12
C GLN A 206 15.98 -13.92 19.83
N THR A 207 15.14 -12.94 19.51
CA THR A 207 13.72 -13.09 19.22
C THR A 207 13.32 -12.25 18.01
N VAL A 208 12.33 -12.71 17.25
CA VAL A 208 11.71 -11.95 16.16
C VAL A 208 10.21 -11.88 16.37
N LEU A 209 9.68 -10.66 16.33
CA LEU A 209 8.25 -10.36 16.25
C LEU A 209 7.94 -9.83 14.85
N ASP A 210 7.05 -10.50 14.14
CA ASP A 210 6.57 -10.07 12.82
C ASP A 210 5.16 -9.49 12.97
N TYR A 211 5.09 -8.18 13.19
CA TYR A 211 3.82 -7.48 13.34
C TYR A 211 3.11 -7.37 11.99
N GLY A 212 1.91 -7.95 11.89
CA GLY A 212 1.17 -8.00 10.63
C GLY A 212 1.78 -8.96 9.60
N SER A 213 2.32 -10.08 10.08
CA SER A 213 3.08 -11.08 9.30
C SER A 213 2.48 -11.48 7.96
N GLY A 214 1.15 -11.41 7.80
CA GLY A 214 0.46 -11.51 6.51
C GLY A 214 0.71 -12.85 5.83
N SER A 215 1.69 -12.90 4.92
CA SER A 215 2.11 -14.11 4.21
C SER A 215 3.13 -14.96 4.97
N GLY A 216 3.67 -14.47 6.09
CA GLY A 216 4.71 -15.14 6.89
C GLY A 216 6.10 -15.10 6.25
N ALA A 217 6.29 -14.30 5.20
CA ALA A 217 7.54 -14.25 4.44
C ALA A 217 8.74 -13.75 5.27
N ALA A 218 8.53 -12.79 6.17
CA ALA A 218 9.60 -12.25 7.03
C ALA A 218 10.13 -13.31 8.01
N PHE A 219 9.25 -14.13 8.57
CA PHE A 219 9.65 -15.28 9.40
C PHE A 219 10.56 -16.25 8.64
N TRP A 220 10.20 -16.60 7.39
CA TRP A 220 11.04 -17.47 6.57
C TRP A 220 12.39 -16.84 6.23
N ALA A 221 12.43 -15.53 5.95
CA ALA A 221 13.68 -14.83 5.71
C ALA A 221 14.59 -14.82 6.94
N ALA A 222 14.03 -14.59 8.14
CA ALA A 222 14.79 -14.67 9.38
C ALA A 222 15.28 -16.11 9.67
N PHE A 223 14.41 -17.10 9.45
CA PHE A 223 14.76 -18.51 9.61
C PHE A 223 15.89 -18.94 8.67
N GLU A 224 15.89 -18.48 7.42
CA GLU A 224 16.96 -18.81 6.46
C GLU A 224 18.31 -18.23 6.89
N HIS A 225 18.32 -17.06 7.51
CA HIS A 225 19.57 -16.41 7.95
C HIS A 225 20.17 -17.03 9.20
N TRP A 226 19.34 -17.35 10.19
CA TRP A 226 19.80 -17.69 11.53
C TRP A 226 19.30 -19.05 12.05
N GLY A 227 18.30 -19.65 11.43
CA GLY A 227 17.74 -20.96 11.78
C GLY A 227 17.12 -20.97 13.18
N GLU A 228 17.34 -22.08 13.89
CA GLU A 228 16.81 -22.32 15.24
C GLU A 228 17.42 -21.43 16.34
N ARG A 229 18.43 -20.62 16.00
CA ARG A 229 19.04 -19.67 16.94
C ARG A 229 18.11 -18.52 17.31
N VAL A 230 17.07 -18.28 16.51
CA VAL A 230 16.10 -17.20 16.70
C VAL A 230 14.78 -17.80 17.15
N LYS A 231 14.27 -17.30 18.28
CA LYS A 231 12.95 -17.70 18.78
C LYS A 231 11.87 -16.79 18.17
N SER A 232 10.70 -17.35 17.85
CA SER A 232 9.53 -16.53 17.53
C SER A 232 9.01 -15.89 18.81
N TYR A 233 8.82 -14.57 18.81
CA TYR A 233 8.14 -13.89 19.91
C TYR A 233 6.62 -14.08 19.74
N LEU A 234 5.98 -14.63 20.78
CA LEU A 234 4.52 -14.76 20.85
C LEU A 234 4.02 -13.63 21.76
N LEU A 235 3.11 -12.79 21.24
CA LEU A 235 2.41 -11.75 22.01
C LEU A 235 1.29 -12.37 22.88
#